data_AF-A0A2V2DY19-F1
#
_entry.id   AF-A0A2V2DY19-F1
#
_cell.length_a   1.000
_cell.length_b   1.000
_cell.length_c   1.000
_cell.angle_alpha   90.00
_cell.angle_beta   90.00
_cell.angle_gamma   90.00
#
_symmetry.space_group_name_H-M   'P 1'
#
loop_
_entity.id
_entity.type
_entity.pdbx_description
1 polymer ?
#
loop_
_entity_poly.entity_id
_entity_poly.type
_entity_poly.pdbx_seq_one_letter_code
_entity_poly.pdbx_strand_id
1 'polypeptide(L)' 'MSDKLDGQSCDLGVPAPLPEDTVPAMAYVPFQQYGAVYQPEQALENGTLFPDLDKPFSGRKEPRV' A
#
# COMPACT_ATOMS: atom_id res chain seq x y z
N MET A 1 -21.53 23.03 5.88
CA MET A 1 -21.56 21.88 4.97
C MET A 1 -20.76 20.80 5.67
N SER A 2 -21.45 19.98 6.45
CA SER A 2 -20.85 18.87 7.18
C SER A 2 -21.32 17.61 6.50
N ASP A 3 -20.77 17.38 5.32
CA ASP A 3 -20.93 16.11 4.63
C ASP A 3 -20.19 15.07 5.47
N LYS A 4 -20.98 14.23 6.14
CA LYS A 4 -20.45 13.03 6.78
C LYS A 4 -19.86 12.19 5.65
N LEU A 5 -18.54 12.08 5.61
CA LEU A 5 -17.88 11.06 4.83
C LEU A 5 -18.14 9.75 5.56
N ASP A 6 -19.28 9.13 5.29
CA ASP A 6 -19.46 7.69 5.51
C ASP A 6 -18.64 6.97 4.42
N GLY A 7 -17.34 7.27 4.38
CA GLY A 7 -16.40 6.46 3.64
C GLY A 7 -16.56 5.08 4.23
N GLN A 8 -17.03 4.14 3.41
CA GLN A 8 -17.03 2.72 3.75
C GLN A 8 -15.65 2.43 4.34
N SER A 9 -15.56 2.33 5.66
CA SER A 9 -14.35 1.84 6.29
C SER A 9 -14.15 0.48 5.67
N CYS A 10 -12.98 0.26 5.09
CA CYS A 10 -12.56 -1.06 4.65
C CYS A 10 -12.31 -1.91 5.90
N ASP A 11 -13.33 -2.11 6.76
CA ASP A 11 -13.35 -3.09 7.85
C ASP A 11 -13.56 -4.50 7.25
N LEU A 12 -12.81 -4.80 6.20
CA LEU A 12 -12.47 -6.16 5.84
C LEU A 12 -11.39 -6.54 6.84
N GLY A 13 -11.79 -7.20 7.93
CA GLY A 13 -10.83 -7.77 8.89
C GLY A 13 -9.69 -8.46 8.14
N VAL A 14 -8.47 -8.36 8.66
CA VAL A 14 -7.24 -8.77 7.97
C VAL A 14 -7.45 -10.13 7.27
N PRO A 15 -7.61 -10.15 5.93
CA PRO A 15 -7.93 -11.38 5.25
C PRO A 15 -6.73 -12.31 5.31
N ALA A 16 -7.00 -13.62 5.34
CA ALA A 16 -5.95 -14.63 5.30
C ALA A 16 -5.05 -14.39 4.06
N PRO A 17 -3.72 -14.60 4.17
CA PRO A 17 -2.80 -14.35 3.07
C PRO A 17 -3.10 -15.16 1.80
N LEU A 18 -3.73 -16.33 1.96
CA LEU A 18 -4.09 -17.25 0.90
C LEU A 18 -5.53 -17.75 1.07
N PRO A 19 -6.22 -18.12 -0.02
CA PRO A 19 -7.47 -18.89 0.05
C PRO A 19 -7.27 -20.25 0.72
N GLU A 20 -8.32 -20.80 1.33
CA GLU A 20 -8.32 -22.14 1.93
C GLU A 20 -7.96 -23.25 0.93
N ASP A 21 -8.33 -23.08 -0.34
CA ASP A 21 -7.98 -23.99 -1.44
C ASP A 21 -7.17 -23.25 -2.51
N THR A 22 -5.87 -23.55 -2.56
CA THR A 22 -4.93 -22.92 -3.50
C THR A 22 -4.70 -23.80 -4.72
N VAL A 23 -4.87 -23.25 -5.91
CA VAL A 23 -4.59 -23.95 -7.17
C VAL A 23 -3.07 -24.10 -7.35
N PRO A 24 -2.54 -25.30 -7.64
CA PRO A 24 -1.12 -25.50 -7.88
C PRO A 24 -0.59 -24.59 -9.01
N ALA A 25 0.61 -24.06 -8.81
CA ALA A 25 1.31 -23.18 -9.75
C ALA A 25 0.63 -21.83 -10.06
N MET A 26 -0.40 -21.42 -9.29
CA MET A 26 -0.93 -20.06 -9.36
C MET A 26 -0.19 -19.13 -8.39
N ALA A 27 0.11 -17.92 -8.85
CA ALA A 27 0.67 -16.87 -8.00
C ALA A 27 -0.46 -16.08 -7.34
N TYR A 28 -0.38 -15.91 -6.01
CA TYR A 28 -1.33 -15.12 -5.23
C TYR A 28 -0.65 -13.86 -4.70
N VAL A 29 -1.35 -12.73 -4.78
CA VAL A 29 -0.90 -11.47 -4.19
C VAL A 29 -1.58 -11.32 -2.83
N PRO A 30 -0.83 -11.26 -1.72
CA PRO A 30 -1.43 -11.08 -0.41
C PRO A 30 -2.07 -9.69 -0.32
N PHE A 31 -3.15 -9.60 0.47
CA PHE A 31 -3.70 -8.29 0.82
C PHE A 31 -2.66 -7.48 1.59
N GLN A 32 -2.53 -6.21 1.22
CA GLN A 32 -1.63 -5.29 1.91
C GLN A 32 -2.24 -4.88 3.25
N GLN A 33 -1.59 -5.29 4.33
CA GLN A 33 -1.97 -4.91 5.69
C GLN A 33 -1.48 -3.50 6.00
N TYR A 34 -2.28 -2.74 6.77
CA TYR A 34 -1.90 -1.39 7.16
C TYR A 34 -1.00 -1.46 8.40
N GLY A 35 0.18 -0.88 8.28
CA GLY A 35 1.12 -0.70 9.39
C GLY A 35 1.11 0.74 9.92
N ALA A 36 2.27 1.25 10.33
CA ALA A 36 2.44 2.67 10.59
C ALA A 36 2.23 3.47 9.31
N VAL A 37 1.52 4.60 9.40
CA VAL A 37 1.26 5.51 8.28
C VAL A 37 1.78 6.90 8.60
N TYR A 38 2.16 7.65 7.57
CA TYR A 38 2.53 9.05 7.72
C TYR A 38 1.32 9.93 8.05
N GLN A 39 1.59 11.11 8.63
CA GLN A 39 0.59 12.18 8.68
C GLN A 39 0.29 12.69 7.26
N PRO A 40 -0.90 13.26 7.02
CA PRO A 40 -1.33 13.66 5.67
C PRO A 40 -0.35 14.56 4.92
N GLU A 41 0.24 15.54 5.62
CA GLU A 41 1.19 16.49 5.02
C GLU A 41 2.47 15.77 4.56
N GLN A 42 3.00 14.88 5.41
CA GLN A 42 4.19 14.10 5.10
C GLN A 42 3.95 13.06 4.00
N ALA A 43 2.77 12.43 4.00
CA ALA A 43 2.37 11.50 2.94
C ALA A 43 2.30 12.20 1.57
N LEU A 44 1.79 13.44 1.54
CA LEU A 44 1.73 14.26 0.35
C LEU A 44 3.13 14.63 -0.15
N GLU A 45 4.04 15.02 0.75
CA GLU A 45 5.43 15.36 0.42
C GLU A 45 6.20 14.16 -0.15
N ASN A 46 6.07 12.98 0.47
CA ASN A 46 6.79 11.76 0.07
C ASN A 46 6.10 11.02 -1.10
N GLY A 47 4.87 11.38 -1.46
CA GLY A 47 4.10 10.73 -2.53
C GLY A 47 3.58 9.33 -2.19
N THR A 48 3.63 8.94 -0.91
CA THR A 48 3.10 7.67 -0.39
C THR A 48 2.63 7.84 1.05
N LEU A 49 1.49 7.24 1.39
CA LEU A 49 1.00 7.17 2.78
C LEU A 49 1.81 6.15 3.62
N PHE A 50 2.36 5.15 2.95
CA PHE A 50 3.02 4.01 3.58
C PHE A 50 4.54 4.21 3.58
N PRO A 51 5.18 4.32 4.77
CA PRO A 51 6.64 4.45 4.89
C PRO A 51 7.40 3.30 4.23
N ASP A 52 6.85 2.09 4.25
CA ASP A 52 7.48 0.90 3.64
C ASP A 52 7.65 1.02 2.11
N LEU A 53 6.84 1.88 1.48
CA LEU A 53 6.88 2.17 0.04
C LEU A 53 7.73 3.40 -0.30
N ASP A 54 8.17 4.17 0.70
CA ASP A 54 9.03 5.35 0.57
C ASP A 54 10.49 4.92 0.34
N LYS A 55 10.75 4.39 -0.86
CA LYS A 55 12.04 3.83 -1.25
C LYS A 55 12.83 4.82 -2.11
N PRO A 56 14.15 4.94 -1.91
CA PRO A 56 14.97 5.85 -2.70
C PRO A 56 14.90 5.49 -4.19
N PHE A 57 14.56 6.46 -5.04
CA PHE A 57 14.55 6.26 -6.49
C PHE A 57 15.99 6.31 -7.04
N SER A 58 16.63 5.15 -7.13
CA SER A 58 17.93 5.00 -7.80
C SER A 58 17.74 4.73 -9.30
N GLY A 59 16.95 5.56 -9.98
CA GLY A 59 16.80 5.51 -11.43
C GLY A 59 18.19 5.42 -12.07
N ARG A 60 18.39 4.45 -12.97
CA ARG A 60 19.70 4.18 -13.57
C ARG A 60 20.27 5.50 -14.11
N LYS A 61 21.27 6.05 -13.43
CA LYS A 61 22.15 7.06 -13.99
C LYS A 61 23.06 6.31 -14.96
N GLU A 62 22.56 5.98 -16.14
CA GLU A 62 23.46 5.76 -17.28
C GLU A 62 24.30 7.04 -17.36
N PRO A 63 25.63 6.97 -17.21
CA PRO A 63 26.47 8.15 -17.42
C PRO A 63 26.24 8.58 -18.86
N ARG A 64 25.82 9.84 -19.05
CA ARG A 64 25.82 10.45 -20.38
C ARG A 64 27.27 10.50 -20.84
N VAL A 65 27.66 9.54 -21.68
CA VAL A 65 28.94 9.51 -22.40
C VAL A 65 29.01 10.72 -23.34
#